data_AF-A0A2G1XL69-F1
#
_entry.id   AF-A0A2G1XL69-F1
#
_cell.length_a   1.000
_cell.length_b   1.000
_cell.length_c   1.000
_cell.angle_alpha   90.00
_cell.angle_beta   90.00
_cell.angle_gamma   90.00
#
_symmetry.space_group_name_H-M   'P 1'
#
loop_
_entity.id
_entity.type
_entity.pdbx_description
1 polymer ?
#
loop_
_entity_poly.entity_id
_entity_poly.type
_entity_poly.pdbx_seq_one_letter_code
_entity_poly.pdbx_strand_id
1 'polypeptide(L)'
;FFLTDVEVSVAGDTALVTCTENILSGGPAETEGELGPLVGQLVVATNVFRRSGDEWKVWSHHGSPVLAGREDEEDDDSAEPTA
;
A
#
# COMPACT_ATOMS: atom_id res chain seq x y z
N PHE A 1 -5.65 5.50 -3.35
CA PHE A 1 -5.47 4.08 -2.96
C PHE A 1 -6.83 3.40 -2.91
N PHE A 2 -6.87 2.08 -2.99
CA PHE A 2 -8.09 1.30 -2.79
C PHE A 2 -7.78 0.08 -1.90
N LEU A 3 -8.74 -0.32 -1.08
CA LEU A 3 -8.58 -1.41 -0.12
C LEU A 3 -9.14 -2.70 -0.69
N THR A 4 -8.41 -3.80 -0.50
CA THR A 4 -8.90 -5.16 -0.72
C THR A 4 -8.67 -5.98 0.55
N ASP A 5 -9.24 -7.19 0.59
CA ASP A 5 -9.01 -8.17 1.66
C ASP A 5 -9.26 -7.60 3.07
N VAL A 6 -10.29 -6.77 3.20
CA VAL A 6 -10.64 -6.14 4.47
C VAL A 6 -11.27 -7.19 5.39
N GLU A 7 -10.62 -7.42 6.53
CA GLU A 7 -11.13 -8.26 7.60
C GLU A 7 -11.23 -7.46 8.90
N VAL A 8 -12.31 -7.64 9.65
CA VAL A 8 -12.62 -6.89 10.86
C VAL A 8 -12.92 -7.85 11.99
N SER A 9 -12.22 -7.68 13.12
CA SER A 9 -12.48 -8.38 14.37
C SER A 9 -12.69 -7.37 15.51
N VAL A 10 -13.76 -7.54 16.29
CA VAL A 10 -14.11 -6.64 17.40
C VAL A 10 -14.12 -7.41 18.71
N ALA A 11 -13.38 -6.90 19.70
CA ALA A 11 -13.32 -7.41 21.06
C ALA A 11 -13.56 -6.26 22.06
N GLY A 12 -14.81 -6.14 22.52
CA GLY A 12 -15.24 -5.04 23.38
C GLY A 12 -15.05 -3.69 22.69
N ASP A 13 -14.31 -2.78 23.33
CA ASP A 13 -14.02 -1.44 22.83
C ASP A 13 -12.76 -1.38 21.95
N THR A 14 -12.23 -2.52 21.50
CA THR A 14 -11.09 -2.60 20.57
C THR A 14 -11.52 -3.30 19.28
N ALA A 15 -11.14 -2.75 18.14
CA ALA A 15 -11.31 -3.40 16.84
C ALA A 15 -9.94 -3.55 16.17
N LEU A 16 -9.70 -4.71 15.56
CA LEU A 16 -8.57 -5.00 14.69
C LEU A 16 -9.11 -5.07 13.26
N VAL A 17 -8.52 -4.29 12.36
CA VAL A 17 -8.84 -4.30 10.93
C VAL A 17 -7.57 -4.61 10.16
N THR A 18 -7.58 -5.70 9.41
CA THR A 18 -6.51 -6.01 8.46
C THR A 18 -6.99 -5.77 7.04
N CYS A 19 -6.09 -5.33 6.17
CA CYS A 19 -6.41 -5.10 4.76
C CYS A 19 -5.14 -5.10 3.90
N THR A 20 -5.37 -5.23 2.60
CA THR A 20 -4.38 -4.89 1.57
C THR A 20 -4.64 -3.46 1.10
N GLU A 21 -3.62 -2.61 1.17
CA GLU A 21 -3.62 -1.24 0.69
C GLU A 21 -2.95 -1.19 -0.69
N ASN A 22 -3.76 -0.98 -1.73
CA ASN A 22 -3.29 -0.77 -3.09
C ASN A 22 -3.10 0.73 -3.30
N ILE A 23 -1.90 1.21 -3.03
CA ILE A 23 -1.57 2.63 -3.04
C ILE A 23 -1.09 3.02 -4.43
N LEU A 24 -1.63 4.12 -4.96
CA LEU A 24 -1.22 4.73 -6.20
C LEU A 24 -0.87 6.19 -5.89
N SER A 25 0.41 6.51 -5.99
CA SER A 25 0.97 7.81 -5.63
C SER A 25 1.48 8.52 -6.88
N GLY A 26 1.10 9.78 -7.07
CA GLY A 26 1.63 10.62 -8.15
C GLY A 26 2.89 11.34 -7.71
N GLY A 27 3.93 11.29 -8.54
CA GLY A 27 5.11 12.13 -8.41
C GLY A 27 4.85 13.60 -8.81
N PRO A 28 5.86 14.47 -8.71
CA PRO A 28 5.78 15.84 -9.20
C PRO A 28 5.39 15.87 -10.68
N ALA A 29 4.48 16.76 -11.04
CA ALA A 29 4.10 16.99 -12.42
C ALA A 29 5.01 18.06 -13.04
N GLU A 30 5.34 17.89 -14.33
CA GLU A 30 6.10 18.88 -15.10
C GLU A 30 5.24 20.10 -15.48
N THR A 31 3.92 19.90 -15.58
CA THR A 31 2.94 20.92 -15.94
C THR A 31 1.91 21.09 -14.83
N GLU A 32 1.60 22.35 -14.49
CA GLU A 32 0.59 22.68 -13.49
C GLU A 32 -0.81 22.18 -13.94
N GLY A 33 -1.47 21.41 -13.09
CA GLY A 33 -2.78 20.81 -13.37
C GLY A 33 -2.75 19.38 -13.94
N GLU A 34 -1.57 18.83 -14.21
CA GLU A 34 -1.40 17.43 -14.61
C GLU A 34 -0.91 16.54 -13.45
N LEU A 35 -1.03 15.23 -13.61
CA LEU A 35 -0.42 14.27 -12.68
C LEU A 35 0.98 13.92 -13.16
N GLY A 36 1.94 13.89 -12.25
CA GLY A 36 3.26 13.32 -12.51
C GLY A 36 3.23 11.79 -12.61
N PRO A 37 4.40 11.14 -12.78
CA PRO A 37 4.51 9.69 -12.89
C PRO A 37 3.83 8.97 -11.72
N LEU A 38 3.04 7.93 -12.01
CA LEU A 38 2.33 7.17 -11.00
C LEU A 38 3.18 5.99 -10.51
N VAL A 39 3.28 5.84 -9.20
CA VAL A 39 3.97 4.74 -8.51
C VAL A 39 2.95 3.90 -7.76
N GLY A 40 2.90 2.61 -8.09
CA GLY A 40 2.09 1.61 -7.39
C GLY A 40 2.84 1.03 -6.19
N GLN A 41 2.16 0.86 -5.07
CA GLN A 41 2.70 0.17 -3.89
C GLN A 41 1.66 -0.81 -3.36
N LEU A 42 2.12 -2.02 -3.04
CA LEU A 42 1.31 -3.06 -2.41
C LEU A 42 1.74 -3.17 -0.94
N VAL A 43 0.83 -2.81 -0.04
CA VAL A 43 1.05 -2.80 1.40
C VAL A 43 0.00 -3.67 2.07
N VAL A 44 0.37 -4.45 3.08
CA VAL A 44 -0.60 -5.04 4.01
C VAL A 44 -0.58 -4.24 5.30
N ALA A 45 -1.76 -3.97 5.85
CA ALA A 45 -1.91 -3.13 7.03
C ALA A 45 -2.67 -3.85 8.14
N THR A 46 -2.23 -3.62 9.37
CA THR A 46 -2.96 -3.93 10.60
C THR A 46 -3.31 -2.62 11.30
N ASN A 47 -4.60 -2.35 11.43
CA ASN A 47 -5.16 -1.16 12.04
C ASN A 47 -5.85 -1.54 13.35
N VAL A 48 -5.45 -0.93 14.45
CA VAL A 48 -6.13 -1.07 15.75
C VAL A 48 -6.94 0.19 15.99
N PHE A 49 -8.23 0.03 16.23
CA PHE A 49 -9.12 1.11 16.64
C PHE A 49 -9.54 0.93 18.09
N ARG A 50 -9.66 2.04 18.82
CA ARG A 50 -10.22 2.08 20.17
C ARG A 50 -11.51 2.90 20.16
N ARG A 51 -12.56 2.37 20.78
CA ARG A 51 -13.83 3.08 20.95
C ARG A 51 -13.69 4.16 22.03
N SER A 52 -14.13 5.37 21.72
CA SER A 52 -14.20 6.51 22.63
C SER A 52 -15.60 7.12 22.51
N GLY A 53 -16.49 6.76 23.44
CA GLY A 53 -17.92 7.07 23.31
C GLY A 53 -18.54 6.32 22.13
N ASP A 54 -19.15 7.06 21.20
CA ASP A 54 -19.77 6.50 19.99
C ASP A 54 -18.85 6.52 18.75
N GLU A 55 -17.58 6.89 18.92
CA GLU A 55 -16.62 6.97 17.84
C GLU A 55 -15.51 5.92 17.96
N TRP A 56 -15.08 5.38 16.82
CA TRP A 56 -13.83 4.61 16.71
C TRP A 56 -12.69 5.54 16.33
N LYS A 57 -11.60 5.50 17.09
CA LYS A 57 -10.39 6.28 16.82
C LYS A 57 -9.23 5.34 16.51
N VAL A 58 -8.39 5.72 15.56
CA VAL A 58 -7.15 4.98 15.27
C VAL A 58 -6.27 5.02 16.50
N TRP A 59 -5.86 3.84 16.97
CA TRP A 59 -4.92 3.67 18.06
C TRP A 59 -3.55 3.23 17.56
N SER A 60 -3.52 2.35 16.55
CA SER A 60 -2.30 1.95 15.86
C SER A 60 -2.58 1.70 14.39
N HIS A 61 -1.61 2.02 13.55
CA HIS A 61 -1.58 1.66 12.14
C HIS A 61 -0.17 1.15 11.83
N HIS A 62 -0.08 -0.09 11.36
CA HIS A 62 1.16 -0.70 10.90
C HIS A 62 0.93 -1.19 9.47
N GLY A 63 1.57 -0.53 8.51
CA GLY A 63 1.67 -0.99 7.12
C GLY A 63 3.06 -1.53 6.81
N SER A 64 3.14 -2.66 6.11
CA SER A 64 4.40 -3.22 5.62
C SER A 64 4.31 -3.58 4.13
N PRO A 65 5.40 -3.40 3.36
CA PRO A 65 5.40 -3.72 1.94
C PRO A 65 5.28 -5.24 1.73
N VAL A 66 4.48 -5.64 0.75
CA VAL A 66 4.50 -7.01 0.25
C VAL A 66 5.68 -7.13 -0.71
N LEU A 67 6.75 -7.77 -0.25
CA LEU A 67 7.88 -8.10 -1.12
C LEU A 67 7.51 -9.38 -1.88
N ALA A 68 7.35 -9.28 -3.20
CA ALA A 68 7.50 -10.47 -4.04
C ALA A 68 8.93 -10.98 -3.80
N GLY A 69 9.10 -12.29 -3.57
CA GLY A 69 10.45 -12.87 -3.61
C GLY A 69 11.07 -12.47 -4.94
N ARG A 70 12.38 -12.16 -4.95
CA ARG A 70 13.14 -11.92 -6.19
C ARG A 70 12.80 -13.05 -7.18
N GLU A 71 11.86 -12.81 -8.08
CA GLU A 71 11.84 -13.51 -9.36
C GLU A 71 13.06 -12.94 -10.06
N ASP A 72 13.97 -13.84 -10.42
CA ASP A 72 15.30 -13.56 -10.90
C ASP A 72 15.29 -12.38 -11.88
N GLU A 73 16.24 -11.46 -11.68
CA GLU A 73 16.61 -10.48 -12.69
C GLU A 73 16.90 -11.27 -13.97
N GLU A 74 15.94 -11.32 -14.90
CA GLU A 74 16.27 -11.51 -16.30
C GLU A 74 17.00 -10.22 -16.70
N ASP A 75 18.32 -10.22 -16.49
CA ASP A 75 19.27 -9.39 -17.20
C ASP A 75 18.95 -9.54 -18.70
N ASP A 76 18.13 -8.64 -19.24
CA ASP A 76 18.11 -8.37 -20.67
C ASP A 76 19.43 -7.68 -21.02
N ASP A 77 20.49 -8.49 -21.06
CA ASP A 77 21.75 -8.18 -21.69
C ASP A 77 21.51 -8.24 -23.22
N SER A 78 20.67 -7.32 -23.71
CA SER A 78 20.52 -7.05 -25.13
C SER A 78 21.77 -6.29 -25.60
N ALA A 79 22.87 -7.05 -25.68
CA ALA A 79 24.04 -6.71 -26.46
C ALA A 79 23.59 -6.47 -27.91
N GLU A 80 23.48 -5.21 -28.32
CA GLU A 80 23.36 -4.90 -29.74
C GLU A 80 24.63 -5.37 -30.48
N PRO A 81 24.49 -6.14 -31.57
CA PRO A 81 25.62 -6.53 -32.39
C PRO A 81 26.12 -5.30 -33.17
N THR A 82 27.44 -5.14 -33.15
CA THR A 82 28.25 -4.20 -33.94
C THR A 82 27.79 -4.02 -35.38
N ALA A 83 27.87 -2.78 -35.87
CA ALA A 83 28.18 -2.46 -37.26
C ALA A 83 29.26 -1.36 -37.31
#